data_AF-A0AAF0YKB6-F1
#
_entry.id   AF-A0AAF0YKB6-F1
#
_cell.length_a   1.000
_cell.length_b   1.000
_cell.length_c   1.000
_cell.angle_alpha   90.00
_cell.angle_beta   90.00
_cell.angle_gamma   90.00
#
_symmetry.space_group_name_H-M   'P 1'
#
loop_
_entity.id
_entity.type
_entity.pdbx_description
1 polymer ?
#
loop_
_entity_poly.entity_id
_entity_poly.type
_entity_poly.pdbx_seq_one_letter_code
_entity_poly.pdbx_strand_id
1 'polypeptide(L)'
;MATSLAVPIAYITVLVTSLAIFSRIYRRRRAAEKTSFEPWFPAHPARDIYITLLGAEPPVPESMLKSALLVRATADVKRIWRIKEDKQTLQGLHQRGLVGDDTMARFAAAEKELEAEIVDVVSEANTFRNGWGTMIFATASEMAHAERTRDTVINIGKVKALEEKRLSLRAKLLGLPVVQAQLAANAQQRSPGSVSPVRSPSPATAANVATTPPVVESSSPIHSGASTPSKSATTTHATNTPSKKALKAAGKKK
;
A
#
# COMPACT_ATOMS: atom_id res chain seq x y z
N MET A 1 52.74 -6.10 -48.96
CA MET A 1 52.10 -5.03 -48.18
C MET A 1 51.36 -5.65 -47.00
N ALA A 2 52.01 -5.81 -45.84
CA ALA A 2 51.34 -6.32 -44.64
C ALA A 2 50.68 -5.14 -43.91
N THR A 3 49.35 -5.03 -44.01
CA THR A 3 48.59 -4.06 -43.22
C THR A 3 48.64 -4.47 -41.75
N SER A 4 49.40 -3.72 -40.94
CA SER A 4 49.70 -4.12 -39.57
C SER A 4 48.44 -4.32 -38.72
N LEU A 5 48.43 -5.36 -37.89
CA LEU A 5 47.34 -5.69 -36.96
C LEU A 5 46.99 -4.55 -35.98
N ALA A 6 47.89 -3.57 -35.82
CA ALA A 6 47.65 -2.35 -35.06
C ALA A 6 46.49 -1.50 -35.60
N VAL A 7 46.22 -1.48 -36.92
CA VAL A 7 45.16 -0.65 -37.50
C VAL A 7 43.75 -1.14 -37.10
N PRO A 8 43.40 -2.45 -37.25
CA PRO A 8 42.16 -3.00 -36.69
C PRO A 8 42.02 -2.80 -35.18
N ILE A 9 43.09 -2.99 -34.41
CA ILE A 9 43.07 -2.83 -32.94
C ILE A 9 42.79 -1.36 -32.58
N ALA A 10 43.49 -0.41 -33.20
CA ALA A 10 43.26 1.02 -32.99
C ALA A 10 41.81 1.41 -33.29
N TYR A 11 41.25 0.97 -34.42
CA TYR A 11 39.85 1.21 -34.78
C TYR A 11 38.88 0.72 -33.70
N ILE A 12 39.05 -0.51 -33.20
CA ILE A 12 38.24 -1.06 -32.11
C ILE A 12 38.39 -0.23 -30.83
N THR A 13 39.62 0.17 -30.45
CA THR A 13 39.81 1.00 -29.24
C THR A 13 39.13 2.37 -29.32
N VAL A 14 39.12 3.01 -30.49
CA VAL A 14 38.41 4.29 -30.72
C VAL A 14 36.89 4.07 -30.66
N LEU A 15 36.38 2.98 -31.23
CA LEU A 15 34.95 2.61 -31.12
C LEU A 15 34.52 2.35 -29.68
N VAL A 16 35.28 1.54 -28.93
CA VAL A 16 34.96 1.19 -27.54
C VAL A 16 35.06 2.42 -26.62
N THR A 17 36.08 3.26 -26.79
CA THR A 17 36.22 4.48 -25.97
C THR A 17 35.13 5.50 -26.26
N SER A 18 34.83 5.79 -27.53
CA SER A 18 33.73 6.69 -27.90
C SER A 18 32.37 6.17 -27.43
N LEU A 19 32.09 4.87 -27.59
CA LEU A 19 30.86 4.23 -27.09
C LEU A 19 30.78 4.28 -25.56
N ALA A 20 31.88 4.04 -24.83
CA ALA A 20 31.91 4.12 -23.37
C ALA A 20 31.68 5.54 -22.86
N ILE A 21 32.29 6.54 -23.50
CA ILE A 21 32.09 7.97 -23.19
C ILE A 21 30.62 8.36 -23.45
N PHE A 22 30.08 8.01 -24.61
CA PHE A 22 28.69 8.28 -24.96
C PHE A 22 27.71 7.60 -23.98
N SER A 23 27.91 6.31 -23.70
CA SER A 23 27.10 5.55 -22.73
C SER A 23 27.14 6.18 -21.33
N ARG A 24 28.31 6.63 -20.87
CA ARG A 24 28.46 7.31 -19.58
C ARG A 24 27.75 8.66 -19.54
N ILE A 25 27.85 9.47 -20.60
CA ILE A 25 27.17 10.77 -20.68
C ILE A 25 25.65 10.58 -20.79
N TYR A 26 25.18 9.69 -21.66
CA TYR A 26 23.77 9.40 -21.86
C TYR A 26 23.12 8.86 -20.58
N ARG A 27 23.74 7.87 -19.91
CA ARG A 27 23.25 7.34 -18.63
C ARG A 27 23.27 8.40 -17.52
N ARG A 28 24.28 9.30 -17.47
CA ARG A 28 24.32 10.40 -16.50
C ARG A 28 23.21 11.43 -16.74
N ARG A 29 22.95 11.81 -17.99
CA ARG A 29 21.86 12.73 -18.35
C ARG A 29 20.49 12.14 -18.00
N ARG A 30 20.23 10.90 -18.44
CA ARG A 30 18.96 10.21 -18.15
C ARG A 30 18.78 9.88 -16.65
N ALA A 31 19.85 9.83 -15.86
CA ALA A 31 19.75 9.76 -14.41
C ALA A 31 19.35 11.12 -13.81
N ALA A 32 19.99 12.21 -14.23
CA ALA A 32 19.67 13.56 -13.76
C ALA A 32 18.23 13.99 -14.11
N GLU A 33 17.76 13.66 -15.32
CA GLU A 33 16.37 13.89 -15.77
C GLU A 33 15.36 13.21 -14.81
N LYS A 34 15.64 11.98 -14.37
CA LYS A 34 14.79 11.25 -13.41
C LYS A 34 14.81 11.83 -12.00
N THR A 35 15.88 12.51 -11.61
CA THR A 35 16.00 13.21 -10.31
C THR A 35 15.37 14.61 -10.35
N SER A 36 15.00 15.11 -11.54
CA SER A 36 14.44 16.47 -11.71
C SER A 36 12.92 16.55 -11.54
N PHE A 37 12.26 15.43 -11.21
CA PHE A 37 10.80 15.39 -11.08
C PHE A 37 10.33 15.70 -9.66
N GLU A 38 9.16 16.32 -9.57
CA GLU A 38 8.45 16.51 -8.31
C GLU A 38 8.16 15.14 -7.64
N PRO A 39 8.42 14.98 -6.33
CA PRO A 39 8.09 13.77 -5.59
C PRO A 39 6.60 13.41 -5.69
N TRP A 40 6.29 12.12 -5.81
CA TRP A 40 4.90 11.64 -5.93
C TRP A 40 4.07 11.91 -4.67
N PHE A 41 4.72 11.85 -3.50
CA PHE A 41 4.12 12.22 -2.22
C PHE A 41 4.69 13.55 -1.73
N PRO A 42 3.87 14.38 -1.06
CA PRO A 42 4.38 15.56 -0.37
C PRO A 42 5.33 15.16 0.77
N ALA A 43 6.02 16.16 1.32
CA ALA A 43 6.85 16.03 2.51
C ALA A 43 6.16 15.24 3.65
N HIS A 44 6.93 14.59 4.50
CA HIS A 44 6.44 13.61 5.47
C HIS A 44 6.49 14.18 6.90
N PRO A 45 5.49 14.99 7.32
CA PRO A 45 5.59 15.72 8.58
C PRO A 45 5.71 14.82 9.80
N ALA A 46 5.13 13.61 9.81
CA ALA A 46 5.25 12.69 10.93
C ALA A 46 6.67 12.12 11.08
N ARG A 47 7.36 11.88 9.96
CA ARG A 47 8.79 11.52 9.91
C ARG A 47 9.66 12.68 10.35
N ASP A 48 9.40 13.88 9.84
CA ASP A 48 10.19 15.09 10.15
C ASP A 48 10.06 15.48 11.63
N ILE A 49 8.85 15.36 12.21
CA ILE A 49 8.60 15.52 13.65
C ILE A 49 9.41 14.48 14.45
N TYR A 50 9.36 13.20 14.07
CA TYR A 50 10.09 12.14 14.77
C TYR A 50 11.62 12.37 14.74
N ILE A 51 12.18 12.73 13.58
CA ILE A 51 13.61 13.05 13.45
C ILE A 51 13.98 14.29 14.27
N THR A 52 13.10 15.29 14.30
CA THR A 52 13.29 16.49 15.14
C THR A 52 13.28 16.14 16.63
N LEU A 53 12.39 15.24 17.08
CA LEU A 53 12.35 14.74 18.45
C LEU A 53 13.59 13.90 18.82
N LEU A 54 14.16 13.17 17.86
CA LEU A 54 15.39 12.40 18.06
C LEU A 54 16.63 13.28 18.23
N GLY A 55 16.63 14.48 17.60
CA GLY A 55 17.69 15.49 17.72
C GLY A 55 17.41 16.60 18.75
N ALA A 56 16.35 16.49 19.54
CA ALA A 56 15.97 17.52 20.51
C ALA A 56 16.76 17.40 21.82
N GLU A 57 17.16 18.56 22.36
CA GLU A 57 17.78 18.72 23.68
C GLU A 57 16.87 19.63 24.53
N PRO A 58 16.42 19.23 25.75
CA PRO A 58 16.79 18.02 26.48
C PRO A 58 16.24 16.71 25.88
N PRO A 59 16.84 15.55 26.21
CA PRO A 59 16.45 14.26 25.63
C PRO A 59 14.98 13.91 25.90
N VAL A 60 14.27 13.63 24.81
CA VAL A 60 12.83 13.30 24.81
C VAL A 60 12.60 11.91 25.43
N PRO A 61 11.56 11.73 26.29
CA PRO A 61 11.27 10.43 26.88
C PRO A 61 10.92 9.38 25.82
N GLU A 62 11.42 8.16 26.03
CA GLU A 62 11.29 7.04 25.09
C GLU A 62 9.83 6.67 24.75
N SER A 63 8.89 6.89 25.69
CA SER A 63 7.45 6.71 25.45
C SER A 63 6.91 7.66 24.37
N MET A 64 7.40 8.89 24.33
CA MET A 64 7.05 9.87 23.31
C MET A 64 7.65 9.49 21.95
N LEU A 65 8.92 9.06 21.90
CA LEU A 65 9.56 8.57 20.68
C LEU A 65 8.85 7.35 20.09
N LYS A 66 8.46 6.37 20.94
CA LYS A 66 7.64 5.21 20.53
C LYS A 66 6.28 5.64 19.95
N SER A 67 5.62 6.64 20.56
CA SER A 67 4.36 7.16 20.03
C SER A 67 4.53 7.91 18.71
N ALA A 68 5.60 8.69 18.54
CA ALA A 68 5.92 9.40 17.31
C ALA A 68 6.26 8.43 16.15
N LEU A 69 7.03 7.36 16.42
CA LEU A 69 7.29 6.29 15.44
C LEU A 69 6.00 5.57 15.02
N LEU A 70 5.06 5.36 15.95
CA LEU A 70 3.76 4.76 15.63
C LEU A 70 2.90 5.70 14.75
N VAL A 71 2.92 7.01 15.00
CA VAL A 71 2.25 8.01 14.15
C VAL A 71 2.89 8.09 12.76
N ARG A 72 4.22 7.99 12.66
CA ARG A 72 4.95 7.85 11.37
C ARG A 72 4.45 6.62 10.60
N ALA A 73 4.45 5.45 11.24
CA ALA A 73 3.94 4.21 10.65
C ALA A 73 2.46 4.30 10.22
N THR A 74 1.60 4.98 10.98
CA THR A 74 0.18 5.21 10.61
C THR A 74 0.06 6.12 9.37
N ALA A 75 0.93 7.11 9.20
CA ALA A 75 0.99 7.91 7.98
C ALA A 75 1.49 7.08 6.78
N ASP A 76 2.45 6.17 6.98
CA ASP A 76 2.92 5.26 5.94
C ASP A 76 1.83 4.27 5.51
N VAL A 77 1.03 3.72 6.44
CA VAL A 77 -0.12 2.87 6.07
C VAL A 77 -1.12 3.61 5.17
N LYS A 78 -1.38 4.89 5.43
CA LYS A 78 -2.23 5.72 4.56
C LYS A 78 -1.61 5.91 3.16
N ARG A 79 -0.28 6.05 3.07
CA ARG A 79 0.45 6.07 1.78
C ARG A 79 0.39 4.71 1.06
N ILE A 80 0.49 3.59 1.79
CA ILE A 80 0.36 2.23 1.23
C ILE A 80 -1.02 2.01 0.61
N TRP A 81 -2.10 2.41 1.29
CA TRP A 81 -3.46 2.32 0.72
C TRP A 81 -3.56 3.10 -0.59
N ARG A 82 -3.04 4.34 -0.61
CA ARG A 82 -3.04 5.18 -1.80
C ARG A 82 -2.20 4.60 -2.94
N ILE A 83 -0.98 4.10 -2.70
CA ILE A 83 -0.20 3.37 -3.72
C ILE A 83 -1.00 2.18 -4.28
N LYS A 84 -1.66 1.39 -3.44
CA LYS A 84 -2.41 0.21 -3.90
C LYS A 84 -3.61 0.57 -4.76
N GLU A 85 -4.36 1.61 -4.38
CA GLU A 85 -5.49 2.15 -5.17
C GLU A 85 -4.98 2.74 -6.49
N ASP A 86 -4.01 3.65 -6.44
CA ASP A 86 -3.42 4.32 -7.61
C ASP A 86 -2.80 3.31 -8.59
N LYS A 87 -2.13 2.25 -8.12
CA LYS A 87 -1.48 1.21 -8.96
C LYS A 87 -2.47 0.54 -9.91
N GLN A 88 -3.66 0.18 -9.42
CA GLN A 88 -4.68 -0.50 -10.22
C GLN A 88 -5.25 0.43 -11.29
N THR A 89 -5.56 1.68 -10.94
CA THR A 89 -6.09 2.68 -11.87
C THR A 89 -5.04 3.08 -12.91
N LEU A 90 -3.81 3.35 -12.49
CA LEU A 90 -2.74 3.85 -13.35
C LEU A 90 -2.33 2.82 -14.41
N GLN A 91 -2.25 1.54 -14.06
CA GLN A 91 -2.01 0.46 -15.04
C GLN A 91 -3.08 0.42 -16.14
N GLY A 92 -4.36 0.57 -15.77
CA GLY A 92 -5.47 0.60 -16.72
C GLY A 92 -5.50 1.84 -17.61
N LEU A 93 -5.06 3.00 -17.11
CA LEU A 93 -4.92 4.23 -17.89
C LEU A 93 -3.72 4.19 -18.84
N HIS A 94 -2.59 3.63 -18.38
CA HIS A 94 -1.37 3.50 -19.15
C HIS A 94 -1.53 2.55 -20.35
N GLN A 95 -2.20 1.40 -20.17
CA GLN A 95 -2.54 0.49 -21.28
C GLN A 95 -3.42 1.13 -22.37
N ARG A 96 -4.17 2.20 -22.03
CA ARG A 96 -5.00 2.97 -22.97
C ARG A 96 -4.24 4.15 -23.62
N GLY A 97 -2.96 4.33 -23.32
CA GLY A 97 -2.15 5.46 -23.81
C GLY A 97 -2.51 6.81 -23.20
N LEU A 98 -3.36 6.85 -22.17
CA LEU A 98 -3.79 8.11 -21.51
C LEU A 98 -2.75 8.64 -20.52
N VAL A 99 -1.76 7.81 -20.15
CA VAL A 99 -0.68 8.13 -19.21
C VAL A 99 0.64 7.65 -19.79
N GLY A 100 1.63 8.55 -19.88
CA GLY A 100 2.95 8.25 -20.42
C GLY A 100 3.86 7.43 -19.48
N ASP A 101 4.89 6.82 -20.07
CA ASP A 101 5.90 6.01 -19.36
C ASP A 101 6.60 6.74 -18.22
N ASP A 102 6.75 8.06 -18.34
CA ASP A 102 7.43 8.87 -17.32
C ASP A 102 6.66 8.88 -16.00
N THR A 103 5.33 9.05 -16.04
CA THR A 103 4.46 8.95 -14.86
C THR A 103 4.52 7.57 -14.22
N MET A 104 4.55 6.51 -15.04
CA MET A 104 4.74 5.13 -14.56
C MET A 104 6.11 4.94 -13.88
N ALA A 105 7.17 5.55 -14.42
CA ALA A 105 8.51 5.50 -13.84
C ALA A 105 8.60 6.28 -12.51
N ARG A 106 7.93 7.44 -12.40
CA ARG A 106 7.81 8.20 -11.14
C ARG A 106 7.03 7.42 -10.08
N PHE A 107 5.90 6.81 -10.46
CA PHE A 107 5.11 5.96 -9.57
C PHE A 107 5.93 4.78 -9.04
N ALA A 108 6.68 4.09 -9.90
CA ALA A 108 7.56 2.99 -9.51
C ALA A 108 8.78 3.44 -8.67
N ALA A 109 9.18 4.71 -8.73
CA ALA A 109 10.18 5.27 -7.82
C ALA A 109 9.58 5.53 -6.43
N ALA A 110 8.36 6.09 -6.38
CA ALA A 110 7.63 6.35 -5.13
C ALA A 110 7.22 5.06 -4.40
N GLU A 111 6.88 3.99 -5.12
CA GLU A 111 6.66 2.66 -4.54
C GLU A 111 7.91 2.17 -3.80
N LYS A 112 9.10 2.33 -4.41
CA LYS A 112 10.39 1.95 -3.78
C LYS A 112 10.82 2.86 -2.64
N GLU A 113 10.51 4.15 -2.71
CA GLU A 113 10.74 5.10 -1.62
C GLU A 113 9.92 4.71 -0.39
N LEU A 114 8.65 4.34 -0.59
CA LEU A 114 7.77 3.85 0.47
C LEU A 114 8.21 2.47 1.00
N GLU A 115 8.66 1.55 0.14
CA GLU A 115 9.26 0.27 0.58
C GLU A 115 10.50 0.48 1.47
N ALA A 116 11.36 1.45 1.13
CA ALA A 116 12.53 1.80 1.94
C ALA A 116 12.13 2.40 3.31
N GLU A 117 11.20 3.36 3.33
CA GLU A 117 10.69 3.96 4.57
C GLU A 117 10.03 2.91 5.49
N ILE A 118 9.31 1.92 4.93
CA ILE A 118 8.76 0.78 5.70
C ILE A 118 9.88 -0.04 6.34
N VAL A 119 10.95 -0.36 5.60
CA VAL A 119 12.10 -1.11 6.13
C VAL A 119 12.81 -0.33 7.24
N ASP A 120 12.99 0.98 7.06
CA ASP A 120 13.57 1.86 8.07
C ASP A 120 12.72 1.86 9.35
N VAL A 121 11.40 2.08 9.25
CA VAL A 121 10.47 2.04 10.40
C VAL A 121 10.46 0.68 11.11
N VAL A 122 10.50 -0.43 10.36
CA VAL A 122 10.64 -1.78 10.96
C VAL A 122 11.97 -1.94 11.69
N SER A 123 13.07 -1.41 11.13
CA SER A 123 14.39 -1.49 11.75
C SER A 123 14.46 -0.67 13.05
N GLU A 124 13.94 0.55 13.04
CA GLU A 124 13.87 1.44 14.20
C GLU A 124 12.98 0.87 15.30
N ALA A 125 11.80 0.33 14.95
CA ALA A 125 10.93 -0.35 15.91
C ALA A 125 11.66 -1.52 16.61
N ASN A 126 12.49 -2.26 15.89
CA ASN A 126 13.31 -3.33 16.48
C ASN A 126 14.44 -2.82 17.38
N THR A 127 14.94 -1.57 17.20
CA THR A 127 15.90 -0.97 18.14
C THR A 127 15.28 -0.58 19.48
N PHE A 128 14.01 -0.15 19.49
CA PHE A 128 13.26 0.11 20.73
C PHE A 128 12.82 -1.17 21.45
N ARG A 129 12.45 -2.22 20.71
CA ARG A 129 12.11 -3.53 21.26
C ARG A 129 12.21 -4.62 20.18
N ASN A 130 13.02 -5.64 20.41
CA ASN A 130 13.14 -6.80 19.53
C ASN A 130 11.75 -7.42 19.24
N GLY A 131 11.42 -7.58 17.96
CA GLY A 131 10.14 -8.13 17.52
C GLY A 131 8.98 -7.15 17.51
N TRP A 132 9.17 -5.86 17.85
CA TRP A 132 8.10 -4.87 17.68
C TRP A 132 7.88 -4.51 16.20
N GLY A 133 8.94 -4.56 15.37
CA GLY A 133 8.84 -4.23 13.95
C GLY A 133 7.90 -5.13 13.13
N THR A 134 7.62 -6.36 13.56
CA THR A 134 6.62 -7.22 12.90
C THR A 134 5.17 -6.84 13.26
N MET A 135 4.97 -6.19 14.40
CA MET A 135 3.64 -5.84 14.93
C MET A 135 3.26 -4.37 14.68
N ILE A 136 4.24 -3.47 14.56
CA ILE A 136 4.00 -2.02 14.49
C ILE A 136 3.06 -1.63 13.34
N PHE A 137 3.22 -2.22 12.16
CA PHE A 137 2.37 -1.94 11.00
C PHE A 137 0.94 -2.52 11.13
N ALA A 138 0.75 -3.62 11.87
CA ALA A 138 -0.58 -4.12 12.18
C ALA A 138 -1.32 -3.16 13.13
N THR A 139 -0.66 -2.71 14.21
CA THR A 139 -1.22 -1.71 15.12
C THR A 139 -1.48 -0.37 14.42
N ALA A 140 -0.56 0.07 13.57
CA ALA A 140 -0.68 1.30 12.79
C ALA A 140 -1.85 1.26 11.79
N SER A 141 -2.18 0.08 11.24
CA SER A 141 -3.33 -0.13 10.35
C SER A 141 -4.66 0.00 11.10
N GLU A 142 -4.79 -0.61 12.28
CA GLU A 142 -5.97 -0.43 13.13
C GLU A 142 -6.15 1.04 13.55
N MET A 143 -5.06 1.75 13.87
CA MET A 143 -5.10 3.19 14.13
C MET A 143 -5.54 3.99 12.89
N ALA A 144 -5.02 3.69 11.70
CA ALA A 144 -5.42 4.36 10.46
C ALA A 144 -6.92 4.15 10.15
N HIS A 145 -7.46 2.96 10.42
CA HIS A 145 -8.89 2.67 10.28
C HIS A 145 -9.75 3.41 11.33
N ALA A 146 -9.28 3.47 12.59
CA ALA A 146 -9.94 4.22 13.65
C ALA A 146 -9.99 5.72 13.34
N GLU A 147 -8.90 6.31 12.86
CA GLU A 147 -8.83 7.71 12.41
C GLU A 147 -9.80 7.97 11.26
N ARG A 148 -9.78 7.15 10.19
CA ARG A 148 -10.70 7.30 9.05
C ARG A 148 -12.17 7.24 9.48
N THR A 149 -12.50 6.36 10.43
CA THR A 149 -13.85 6.23 10.99
C THR A 149 -14.23 7.47 11.81
N ARG A 150 -13.31 7.92 12.69
CA ARG A 150 -13.49 9.12 13.51
C ARG A 150 -13.68 10.39 12.67
N ASP A 151 -12.85 10.58 11.66
CA ASP A 151 -12.93 11.71 10.72
C ASP A 151 -14.26 11.72 9.97
N THR A 152 -14.74 10.54 9.55
CA THR A 152 -16.07 10.39 8.95
C THR A 152 -17.15 10.85 9.92
N VAL A 153 -17.18 10.30 11.14
CA VAL A 153 -18.20 10.62 12.16
C VAL A 153 -18.20 12.10 12.54
N ILE A 154 -17.04 12.72 12.76
CA ILE A 154 -16.92 14.15 13.09
C ILE A 154 -17.41 15.04 11.93
N ASN A 155 -17.17 14.63 10.68
CA ASN A 155 -17.59 15.41 9.52
C ASN A 155 -19.08 15.26 9.16
N ILE A 156 -19.79 14.22 9.63
CA ILE A 156 -21.25 14.06 9.40
C ILE A 156 -22.02 15.33 9.80
N GLY A 157 -21.70 15.93 10.95
CA GLY A 157 -22.38 17.15 11.40
C GLY A 157 -22.22 18.34 10.43
N LYS A 158 -21.02 18.49 9.86
CA LYS A 158 -20.73 19.54 8.85
C LYS A 158 -21.45 19.26 7.54
N VAL A 159 -21.44 18.00 7.08
CA VAL A 159 -22.12 17.58 5.84
C VAL A 159 -23.62 17.85 5.95
N LYS A 160 -24.27 17.41 7.04
CA LYS A 160 -25.71 17.66 7.28
C LYS A 160 -26.07 19.14 7.24
N ALA A 161 -25.27 20.00 7.88
CA ALA A 161 -25.51 21.45 7.89
C ALA A 161 -25.33 22.10 6.49
N LEU A 162 -24.44 21.57 5.65
CA LEU A 162 -24.27 22.02 4.26
C LEU A 162 -25.42 21.51 3.37
N GLU A 163 -25.88 20.28 3.57
CA GLU A 163 -27.02 19.71 2.85
C GLU A 163 -28.32 20.45 3.19
N GLU A 164 -28.58 20.75 4.46
CA GLU A 164 -29.75 21.53 4.89
C GLU A 164 -29.77 22.95 4.30
N LYS A 165 -28.61 23.62 4.24
CA LYS A 165 -28.47 24.91 3.54
C LYS A 165 -28.72 24.78 2.03
N ARG A 166 -28.23 23.71 1.40
CA ARG A 166 -28.45 23.43 -0.03
C ARG A 166 -29.93 23.12 -0.32
N LEU A 167 -30.59 22.36 0.54
CA LEU A 167 -32.01 21.98 0.43
C LEU A 167 -32.94 23.17 0.64
N SER A 168 -32.68 24.00 1.67
CA SER A 168 -33.47 25.21 1.94
C SER A 168 -33.33 26.26 0.83
N LEU A 169 -32.13 26.46 0.27
CA LEU A 169 -31.95 27.30 -0.94
C LEU A 169 -32.70 26.74 -2.15
N ARG A 170 -32.64 25.42 -2.38
CA ARG A 170 -33.37 24.76 -3.47
C ARG A 170 -34.89 24.88 -3.29
N ALA A 171 -35.41 24.73 -2.07
CA ALA A 171 -36.82 24.88 -1.75
C ALA A 171 -37.28 26.34 -1.98
N LYS A 172 -36.50 27.32 -1.53
CA LYS A 172 -36.77 28.75 -1.78
C LYS A 172 -36.77 29.11 -3.27
N LEU A 173 -35.91 28.49 -4.08
CA LEU A 173 -35.82 28.76 -5.51
C LEU A 173 -36.94 28.10 -6.33
N LEU A 174 -37.40 26.91 -5.93
CA LEU A 174 -38.39 26.12 -6.67
C LEU A 174 -39.82 26.20 -6.10
N GLY A 175 -40.01 26.79 -4.92
CA GLY A 175 -41.32 26.87 -4.25
C GLY A 175 -41.83 25.53 -3.69
N LEU A 176 -40.99 24.48 -3.65
CA LEU A 176 -41.39 23.18 -3.10
C LEU A 176 -41.47 23.22 -1.56
N PRO A 177 -42.48 22.57 -0.94
CA PRO A 177 -42.53 22.44 0.51
C PRO A 177 -41.34 21.60 1.03
N VAL A 178 -40.71 22.08 2.09
CA VAL A 178 -39.62 21.38 2.78
C VAL A 178 -40.22 20.21 3.57
N VAL A 179 -40.06 18.98 3.06
CA VAL A 179 -40.66 17.72 3.60
C VAL A 179 -40.05 17.29 4.96
N GLN A 180 -39.30 18.16 5.62
CA GLN A 180 -38.39 17.85 6.72
C GLN A 180 -39.10 17.63 8.09
N ALA A 181 -40.43 17.76 8.14
CA ALA A 181 -41.22 17.60 9.38
C ALA A 181 -41.66 16.15 9.68
N GLN A 182 -41.82 15.27 8.67
CA GLN A 182 -42.50 13.97 8.88
C GLN A 182 -41.59 12.84 9.39
N LEU A 183 -40.27 12.94 9.22
CA LEU A 183 -39.32 11.90 9.67
C LEU A 183 -39.06 11.93 11.19
N ALA A 184 -39.20 13.09 11.84
CA ALA A 184 -39.05 13.21 13.29
C ALA A 184 -40.24 12.56 14.04
N ALA A 185 -41.47 12.75 13.54
CA ALA A 185 -42.68 12.20 14.15
C ALA A 185 -42.68 10.66 14.24
N ASN A 186 -42.07 9.98 13.25
CA ASN A 186 -42.08 8.52 13.17
C ASN A 186 -40.99 7.84 14.03
N ALA A 187 -40.04 8.61 14.59
CA ALA A 187 -39.02 8.08 15.49
C ALA A 187 -39.53 7.88 16.93
N GLN A 188 -40.63 8.57 17.30
CA GLN A 188 -41.12 8.64 18.68
C GLN A 188 -42.09 7.49 19.07
N GLN A 189 -42.30 6.52 18.18
CA GLN A 189 -43.20 5.36 18.39
C GLN A 189 -42.49 4.01 18.61
N ARG A 190 -41.16 3.95 18.69
CA ARG A 190 -40.44 2.72 19.12
C ARG A 190 -40.04 2.80 20.60
N SER A 191 -41.03 2.62 21.47
CA SER A 191 -40.81 2.27 22.88
C SER A 191 -40.29 0.83 23.01
N PRO A 192 -39.33 0.55 23.91
CA PRO A 192 -38.81 -0.79 24.14
C PRO A 192 -39.70 -1.56 25.11
N GLY A 193 -40.40 -2.60 24.63
CA GLY A 193 -40.99 -3.61 25.52
C GLY A 193 -42.42 -4.06 25.17
N SER A 194 -42.53 -5.06 24.31
CA SER A 194 -43.52 -6.14 24.49
C SER A 194 -43.09 -7.35 23.65
N VAL A 195 -42.40 -8.31 24.27
CA VAL A 195 -42.31 -9.66 23.70
C VAL A 195 -43.68 -10.33 23.89
N SER A 196 -44.21 -10.92 22.83
CA SER A 196 -45.38 -11.80 22.90
C SER A 196 -45.12 -13.06 22.08
N PRO A 197 -45.63 -14.23 22.52
CA PRO A 197 -45.02 -15.51 22.17
C PRO A 197 -45.40 -15.99 20.77
N VAL A 198 -44.43 -16.57 20.07
CA VAL A 198 -44.69 -17.36 18.86
C VAL A 198 -45.47 -18.61 19.24
N ARG A 199 -46.70 -18.71 18.73
CA ARG A 199 -47.60 -19.85 18.94
C ARG A 199 -47.26 -20.98 17.97
N SER A 200 -46.87 -22.13 18.51
CA SER A 200 -46.62 -23.37 17.77
C SER A 200 -47.91 -23.92 17.12
N PRO A 201 -47.86 -24.42 15.87
CA PRO A 201 -48.86 -25.33 15.33
C PRO A 201 -48.45 -26.80 15.53
N SER A 202 -49.40 -27.65 15.89
CA SER A 202 -49.29 -29.11 15.98
C SER A 202 -50.64 -29.75 15.53
N PRO A 203 -50.69 -31.04 15.18
CA PRO A 203 -51.25 -31.41 13.87
C PRO A 203 -52.50 -32.31 13.88
N ALA A 204 -53.14 -32.41 12.72
CA ALA A 204 -54.09 -33.46 12.31
C ALA A 204 -53.85 -33.72 10.80
N THR A 205 -53.56 -34.94 10.30
CA THR A 205 -54.35 -36.19 10.27
C THR A 205 -55.52 -36.10 9.27
N ALA A 206 -55.67 -36.93 8.22
CA ALA A 206 -54.81 -37.96 7.59
C ALA A 206 -55.38 -38.40 6.20
N ALA A 207 -54.56 -39.06 5.36
CA ALA A 207 -54.91 -39.89 4.16
C ALA A 207 -55.68 -39.17 3.00
N ASN A 208 -55.65 -39.53 1.71
CA ASN A 208 -55.11 -40.65 0.90
C ASN A 208 -55.04 -40.15 -0.60
N VAL A 209 -54.48 -40.78 -1.65
CA VAL A 209 -53.66 -42.00 -1.90
C VAL A 209 -52.95 -41.84 -3.28
N ALA A 210 -51.91 -42.64 -3.59
CA ALA A 210 -51.31 -42.96 -4.92
C ALA A 210 -51.01 -41.83 -5.95
N THR A 211 -49.81 -41.70 -6.51
CA THR A 211 -49.19 -42.63 -7.49
C THR A 211 -47.72 -42.24 -7.76
N THR A 212 -46.86 -43.19 -8.17
CA THR A 212 -45.40 -43.00 -8.44
C THR A 212 -45.09 -42.74 -9.94
N PRO A 213 -43.80 -42.70 -10.39
CA PRO A 213 -43.03 -41.48 -10.71
C PRO A 213 -42.77 -41.31 -12.24
N PRO A 214 -41.92 -40.35 -12.65
CA PRO A 214 -40.58 -40.79 -13.11
C PRO A 214 -39.40 -39.85 -12.78
N VAL A 215 -38.19 -40.35 -13.05
CA VAL A 215 -36.87 -39.75 -12.86
C VAL A 215 -36.37 -39.03 -14.13
N VAL A 216 -35.81 -37.82 -13.99
CA VAL A 216 -34.79 -37.19 -14.88
C VAL A 216 -33.96 -36.25 -14.00
N GLU A 217 -32.79 -36.65 -13.48
CA GLU A 217 -31.44 -36.53 -14.08
C GLU A 217 -30.77 -35.16 -13.83
N SER A 218 -29.56 -35.19 -13.28
CA SER A 218 -28.68 -34.03 -13.07
C SER A 218 -27.24 -34.43 -13.39
N SER A 219 -26.58 -33.60 -14.19
CA SER A 219 -25.21 -33.74 -14.68
C SER A 219 -24.58 -32.34 -14.69
N SER A 220 -23.30 -32.06 -14.47
CA SER A 220 -22.04 -32.83 -14.35
C SER A 220 -21.10 -32.02 -13.38
N PRO A 221 -19.74 -32.14 -13.31
CA PRO A 221 -18.79 -33.13 -13.87
C PRO A 221 -17.73 -33.66 -12.87
N ILE A 222 -16.79 -34.47 -13.38
CA ILE A 222 -15.70 -35.17 -12.66
C ILE A 222 -14.32 -34.71 -13.18
N HIS A 223 -13.35 -34.42 -12.29
CA HIS A 223 -11.91 -34.81 -12.32
C HIS A 223 -11.20 -34.19 -11.10
N SER A 224 -10.48 -34.90 -10.22
CA SER A 224 -9.25 -35.72 -10.41
C SER A 224 -8.02 -34.87 -10.77
N GLY A 225 -6.89 -34.91 -10.05
CA GLY A 225 -6.53 -35.69 -8.85
C GLY A 225 -5.14 -35.27 -8.32
N ALA A 226 -4.62 -35.95 -7.30
CA ALA A 226 -3.32 -35.63 -6.69
C ALA A 226 -2.45 -36.89 -6.48
N SER A 227 -1.15 -36.82 -6.85
CA SER A 227 -0.06 -37.60 -6.22
C SER A 227 1.35 -37.28 -6.79
N THR A 228 2.29 -37.05 -5.86
CA THR A 228 3.77 -37.22 -5.96
C THR A 228 4.14 -38.73 -5.94
N PRO A 229 5.40 -39.24 -6.18
CA PRO A 229 6.68 -38.66 -5.69
C PRO A 229 8.08 -39.02 -6.31
N SER A 230 9.11 -38.31 -5.81
CA SER A 230 10.45 -38.80 -5.37
C SER A 230 11.70 -38.85 -6.27
N LYS A 231 12.87 -38.72 -5.58
CA LYS A 231 14.30 -38.91 -5.97
C LYS A 231 14.95 -37.81 -6.85
N SER A 232 16.21 -37.36 -6.66
CA SER A 232 17.36 -37.80 -5.84
C SER A 232 18.19 -36.62 -5.29
N ALA A 233 19.04 -36.86 -4.28
CA ALA A 233 19.95 -35.86 -3.69
C ALA A 233 21.34 -35.81 -4.34
N THR A 234 22.08 -34.70 -4.13
CA THR A 234 23.55 -34.67 -4.06
C THR A 234 24.00 -33.47 -3.20
N THR A 235 24.93 -33.74 -2.29
CA THR A 235 25.48 -32.81 -1.28
C THR A 235 26.82 -32.25 -1.72
N THR A 236 27.13 -30.99 -1.40
CA THR A 236 28.51 -30.53 -1.20
C THR A 236 28.60 -29.36 -0.21
N HIS A 237 29.54 -29.45 0.73
CA HIS A 237 29.86 -28.41 1.74
C HIS A 237 31.15 -27.66 1.38
N ALA A 238 31.20 -26.35 1.64
CA ALA A 238 32.37 -25.56 2.11
C ALA A 238 31.90 -24.11 2.37
N THR A 239 31.89 -23.52 3.58
CA THR A 239 32.94 -23.14 4.57
C THR A 239 33.84 -21.93 4.21
N ASN A 240 33.81 -20.95 5.13
CA ASN A 240 34.86 -19.99 5.52
C ASN A 240 35.15 -18.69 4.74
N THR A 241 34.62 -17.60 5.30
CA THR A 241 35.18 -16.23 5.43
C THR A 241 36.42 -16.22 6.36
N PRO A 242 37.24 -15.14 6.52
CA PRO A 242 37.63 -14.02 5.65
C PRO A 242 39.15 -14.03 5.30
N SER A 243 39.64 -13.06 4.52
CA SER A 243 41.06 -12.67 4.57
C SER A 243 41.29 -11.16 4.54
N LYS A 244 42.07 -10.65 5.51
CA LYS A 244 42.51 -9.26 5.60
C LYS A 244 43.68 -9.02 4.65
N LYS A 245 43.73 -7.87 4.00
CA LYS A 245 45.01 -7.33 3.48
C LYS A 245 45.11 -5.83 3.67
N ALA A 246 45.81 -5.44 4.75
CA ALA A 246 46.38 -4.11 4.87
C ALA A 246 47.70 -4.06 4.09
N LEU A 247 48.06 -2.92 3.51
CA LEU A 247 49.45 -2.43 3.49
C LEU A 247 49.54 -0.95 3.08
N LYS A 248 50.29 -0.17 3.89
CA LYS A 248 51.04 1.08 3.62
C LYS A 248 50.35 2.21 2.81
N ALA A 249 50.14 3.41 3.35
CA ALA A 249 51.08 4.35 3.98
C ALA A 249 52.13 4.94 3.01
N ALA A 250 51.87 6.19 2.57
CA ALA A 250 52.86 7.12 2.05
C ALA A 250 52.41 8.56 2.40
N GLY A 251 52.97 9.12 3.47
CA GLY A 251 52.78 10.55 3.77
C GLY A 251 53.80 11.39 3.01
N LYS A 252 53.43 12.62 2.64
CA LYS A 252 54.41 13.65 2.28
C LYS A 252 53.94 15.03 2.75
N LYS A 253 54.65 15.59 3.72
CA LYS A 253 54.56 17.01 4.07
C LYS A 253 55.25 17.83 2.98
N LYS A 254 54.61 18.90 2.52
CA LYS A 254 55.10 20.27 2.68
C LYS A 254 53.94 21.24 2.46
#